data_AF-A0A432ITC7-F1
#
_entry.id   AF-A0A432ITC7-F1
#
_cell.length_a   1.000
_cell.length_b   1.000
_cell.length_c   1.000
_cell.angle_alpha   90.00
_cell.angle_beta   90.00
_cell.angle_gamma   90.00
#
_symmetry.space_group_name_H-M   'P 1'
#
loop_
_entity.id
_entity.type
_entity.pdbx_description
1 polymer ?
#
loop_
_entity_poly.entity_id
_entity_poly.type
_entity_poly.pdbx_seq_one_letter_code
_entity_poly.pdbx_strand_id
1 'polypeptide(L)' 'KIYKLIYDNKQNLIKKKLSLVSVKRKIFMLGARKIDYVTMLDINKLTKPYKRNNKYKIFVAYYLDSTRLIDNI' A
#
# COMPACT_ATOMS: atom_id res chain seq x y z
N LYS A 1 -2.62 -13.06 3.00
CA LYS A 1 -2.25 -13.10 1.56
C LYS A 1 -2.01 -11.71 0.98
N ILE A 2 -2.94 -10.76 1.13
CA ILE A 2 -2.79 -9.37 0.64
C ILE A 2 -1.63 -8.62 1.32
N TYR A 3 -1.50 -8.73 2.65
CA TYR A 3 -0.34 -8.16 3.37
C TYR A 3 1.00 -8.62 2.76
N LYS A 4 1.18 -9.94 2.64
CA LYS A 4 2.39 -10.55 2.07
C LYS A 4 2.66 -10.06 0.64
N LEU A 5 1.62 -9.99 -0.20
CA LEU A 5 1.73 -9.43 -1.56
C LEU A 5 2.32 -8.02 -1.55
N ILE A 6 1.83 -7.13 -0.68
CA ILE A 6 2.30 -5.74 -0.61
C ILE A 6 3.72 -5.69 -0.03
N TYR A 7 3.99 -6.47 1.01
CA TYR A 7 5.31 -6.58 1.64
C TYR A 7 6.39 -7.01 0.63
N ASP A 8 6.14 -8.12 -0.10
CA ASP A 8 7.07 -8.67 -1.08
C ASP A 8 7.34 -7.70 -2.25
N ASN A 9 6.34 -6.87 -2.60
CA ASN A 9 6.44 -5.91 -3.71
C ASN A 9 6.84 -4.49 -3.27
N LYS A 10 7.04 -4.22 -1.97
CA LYS A 10 7.27 -2.87 -1.44
C LYS A 10 8.44 -2.16 -2.11
N GLN A 11 9.59 -2.83 -2.21
CA GLN A 11 10.79 -2.24 -2.82
C GLN A 11 10.61 -1.94 -4.31
N ASN A 12 9.90 -2.81 -5.04
CA ASN A 12 9.61 -2.63 -6.46
C ASN A 12 8.65 -1.47 -6.69
N LEU A 13 7.69 -1.26 -5.78
CA LEU A 13 6.80 -0.10 -5.81
C LEU A 13 7.57 1.20 -5.55
N ILE A 14 8.44 1.23 -4.53
CA ILE A 14 9.26 2.41 -4.20
C ILE A 14 10.18 2.78 -5.37
N LYS A 15 10.81 1.77 -6.00
CA LYS A 15 11.67 1.96 -7.19
C LYS A 15 10.87 2.19 -8.48
N LYS A 16 9.54 2.30 -8.43
CA LYS A 16 8.62 2.45 -9.57
C LYS A 16 8.77 1.36 -10.66
N LYS A 17 9.32 0.20 -10.32
CA LYS A 17 9.41 -0.99 -11.20
C LYS A 17 8.07 -1.71 -11.33
N LEU A 18 7.19 -1.53 -10.35
CA LEU A 18 5.84 -2.07 -10.34
C LEU A 18 4.81 -0.94 -10.22
N SER A 19 3.73 -1.02 -11.00
CA SER A 19 2.65 -0.03 -10.91
C SER A 19 1.69 -0.35 -9.76
N LEU A 20 1.11 0.69 -9.15
CA LEU A 20 0.04 0.53 -8.16
C LEU A 20 -1.21 -0.13 -8.78
N VAL A 21 -1.46 0.06 -10.07
CA VAL A 21 -2.57 -0.58 -10.79
C VAL A 21 -2.42 -2.09 -10.79
N SER A 22 -1.21 -2.59 -11.06
CA SER A 22 -0.91 -4.03 -11.02
C SER A 22 -1.11 -4.61 -9.61
N VAL A 23 -0.74 -3.87 -8.56
CA VAL A 23 -0.97 -4.30 -7.17
C VAL A 23 -2.47 -4.36 -6.85
N LYS A 24 -3.23 -3.32 -7.21
CA LYS A 24 -4.69 -3.30 -7.02
C LYS A 24 -5.37 -4.49 -7.69
N ARG A 25 -5.00 -4.81 -8.94
CA ARG A 25 -5.50 -6.00 -9.65
C ARG A 25 -5.20 -7.30 -8.90
N LYS A 26 -3.97 -7.48 -8.42
CA LYS A 26 -3.60 -8.66 -7.62
C LYS A 26 -4.37 -8.73 -6.30
N ILE A 27 -4.65 -7.59 -5.64
CA ILE A 27 -5.48 -7.54 -4.43
C ILE A 27 -6.92 -8.00 -4.72
N PHE A 28 -7.51 -7.56 -5.83
CA PHE A 28 -8.83 -8.06 -6.28
C PHE A 28 -8.80 -9.57 -6.55
N MET A 29 -7.78 -10.07 -7.25
CA MET A 29 -7.62 -11.52 -7.51
C MET A 29 -7.48 -12.36 -6.23
N LEU A 30 -7.03 -11.76 -5.12
CA LEU A 30 -6.90 -12.42 -3.83
C LEU A 30 -8.20 -12.41 -3.00
N GLY A 31 -9.30 -11.87 -3.54
CA GLY A 31 -10.63 -11.91 -2.93
C GLY A 31 -11.08 -10.60 -2.27
N ALA A 32 -10.37 -9.49 -2.46
CA ALA A 32 -10.87 -8.19 -2.01
C ALA A 32 -12.09 -7.76 -2.83
N ARG A 33 -13.18 -7.40 -2.17
CA ARG A 33 -14.42 -6.93 -2.82
C ARG A 33 -14.32 -5.51 -3.33
N LYS A 34 -13.70 -4.64 -2.52
CA LYS A 34 -13.51 -3.22 -2.80
C LYS A 34 -12.15 -2.77 -2.25
N ILE A 35 -11.49 -1.86 -2.94
CA ILE A 35 -10.28 -1.20 -2.48
C ILE A 35 -10.59 0.29 -2.34
N ASP A 36 -10.49 0.83 -1.13
CA ASP A 36 -10.68 2.27 -0.91
C ASP A 36 -9.42 3.02 -1.34
N TYR A 37 -8.26 2.58 -0.86
CA TYR A 37 -6.99 3.16 -1.26
C TYR A 37 -5.83 2.15 -1.18
N VAL A 38 -4.86 2.39 -2.05
CA VAL A 38 -3.49 1.86 -1.95
C VAL A 38 -2.59 3.03 -2.31
N THR A 39 -1.95 3.63 -1.32
CA THR A 39 -1.16 4.85 -1.48
C THR A 39 0.21 4.68 -0.86
N MET A 40 1.22 5.32 -1.45
CA MET A 40 2.57 5.36 -0.90
C MET A 40 2.86 6.77 -0.45
N LEU A 41 3.25 6.93 0.81
CA LEU A 41 3.54 8.23 1.42
C LEU A 41 4.90 8.19 2.09
N ASP A 42 5.62 9.30 1.98
CA ASP A 42 6.83 9.54 2.75
C ASP A 42 6.45 10.05 4.14
N ILE A 43 6.56 9.18 5.14
CA ILE A 43 6.10 9.50 6.51
C ILE A 43 6.92 10.62 7.15
N ASN A 44 8.17 10.81 6.72
CA ASN A 44 9.02 11.88 7.23
C ASN A 44 8.63 13.27 6.72
N LYS A 45 7.77 13.33 5.69
CA LYS A 45 7.17 14.57 5.18
C LYS A 45 5.78 14.86 5.76
N LEU A 46 5.20 13.92 6.53
CA LEU A 46 3.88 14.10 7.15
C LEU A 46 3.97 14.83 8.50
N THR A 47 5.12 14.78 9.17
CA THR A 47 5.36 15.41 10.47
C THR A 47 6.34 16.57 10.35
N LYS A 48 6.09 17.69 11.04
CA LYS A 48 7.02 18.82 11.12
C LYS A 48 7.91 18.71 12.37
N PRO A 49 9.20 19.10 12.31
CA PRO A 49 9.94 19.50 11.10
C PRO A 49 10.18 18.32 10.15
N TYR A 50 10.20 18.59 8.84
CA TYR A 50 10.45 17.55 7.84
C TYR A 50 11.85 16.97 8.00
N LYS A 51 11.96 15.63 7.96
CA LYS A 51 13.26 14.95 7.95
C LYS A 51 13.72 14.71 6.51
N ARG A 52 15.01 14.98 6.23
CA ARG A 52 15.60 14.89 4.88
C ARG A 52 15.59 13.47 4.29
N ASN A 53 15.65 12.44 5.15
CA ASN A 53 15.63 11.06 4.69
C ASN A 53 14.20 10.65 4.32
N ASN A 54 13.99 10.17 3.10
CA ASN A 54 12.67 9.66 2.71
C ASN A 54 12.40 8.32 3.41
N LYS A 55 11.23 8.16 4.02
CA LYS A 55 10.78 6.89 4.59
C LYS A 55 9.40 6.58 4.05
N TYR A 56 9.35 5.79 2.98
CA TYR A 56 8.09 5.42 2.34
C TYR A 56 7.39 4.29 3.12
N LYS A 57 6.09 4.51 3.40
CA LYS A 57 5.14 3.47 3.80
C LYS A 57 4.03 3.35 2.77
N ILE A 58 3.51 2.14 2.61
CA ILE A 58 2.34 1.87 1.79
C ILE A 58 1.14 1.74 2.73
N PHE A 59 0.13 2.57 2.51
CA PHE A 59 -1.14 2.55 3.21
C PHE A 59 -2.17 1.84 2.34
N VAL A 60 -2.92 0.92 2.94
CA VAL A 60 -3.92 0.13 2.22
C VAL A 60 -5.21 0.05 3.02
N ALA A 61 -6.34 0.20 2.33
CA ALA A 61 -7.66 -0.09 2.88
C ALA A 61 -8.50 -0.83 1.84
N TYR A 62 -9.08 -1.96 2.25
CA TYR A 62 -9.86 -2.83 1.39
C TYR A 62 -10.93 -3.58 2.18
N TYR A 63 -11.95 -4.04 1.47
CA TYR A 63 -13.05 -4.82 2.03
C TYR A 63 -12.86 -6.30 1.72
N LEU A 64 -12.88 -7.12 2.77
CA LEU A 64 -13.18 -8.55 2.67
C LEU A 64 -14.66 -8.71 2.99
N ASP A 65 -15.43 -8.92 1.93
CA ASP A 65 -16.89 -8.87 1.98
C ASP A 65 -17.43 -7.58 2.63
N SER A 66 -18.07 -7.65 3.79
CA SER A 66 -18.59 -6.50 4.53
C SER A 66 -17.55 -5.86 5.47
N THR A 67 -16.43 -6.53 5.72
CA THR A 67 -15.43 -6.10 6.69
C THR A 67 -14.35 -5.25 6.04
N ARG A 68 -14.17 -4.02 6.53
CA ARG A 68 -13.09 -3.13 6.08
C ARG A 68 -11.82 -3.37 6.89
N LEU A 69 -10.73 -3.65 6.21
CA LEU A 69 -9.39 -3.78 6.78
C LEU A 69 -8.52 -2.60 6.36
N ILE A 70 -7.78 -2.04 7.32
CA ILE A 70 -6.84 -0.94 7.12
C ILE A 70 -5.50 -1.36 7.70
N ASP A 71 -4.43 -1.16 6.94
CA ASP A 71 -3.07 -1.49 7.37
C ASP A 71 -2.02 -0.59 6.69
N ASN A 72 -0.81 -0.58 7.24
CA ASN A 72 0.35 0.09 6.65
C ASN A 72 1.61 -0.77 6.70
N ILE A 73 2.40 -0.75 5.64
CA ILE A 73 3.63 -1.54 5.49
C ILE A 73 4.84 -0.66 5.20
#